data_AF-A0A2U4CQA9-F1
#
_entry.id   AF-A0A2U4CQA9-F1
#
_cell.length_a   1.000
_cell.length_b   1.000
_cell.length_c   1.000
_cell.angle_alpha   90.00
_cell.angle_beta   90.00
_cell.angle_gamma   90.00
#
_symmetry.space_group_name_H-M   'P 1'
#
loop_
_entity.id
_entity.type
_entity.pdbx_description
1 polymer ?
#
loop_
_entity_poly.entity_id
_entity_poly.type
_entity_poly.pdbx_seq_one_letter_code
_entity_poly.pdbx_strand_id
1 'polypeptide(L)'
;MIAATFFSPSGILTLHPLKLRWVCALALSCHRIFPWIVWSVAGAAAAAVERPAGKMMEEISIMVAYDAHVFSQLHDEDFLTSLVAISKPRSMVPTKKLKKYEKEYQAMRESQLQQEDPMDRYKRENRRLQEASMRLEQENDDLAHELVTSKIALRNDLDQAEDKADVLNKELLLTKQRLVETEEEKRKQEEETAQLKEVFRKQLEKAEYEIKKTTAIIAEYKQICSQLSTRLEKQQAASKEELEVVKGKMMACKHCSDIFSKEGALKVAAISREDQGIELDDEKDSLKKQLREMELELAQTKLQLVEAKCKIQELEHQRGALMNEIQAAKNSWFSKTLNSIKTATGTQPLQPPQATQPPKEST
;
A
#
# COMPACT_ATOMS: atom_id res chain seq x y z
N MET A 1 9.27 25.96 -10.80
CA MET A 1 8.37 27.14 -10.85
C MET A 1 6.97 26.58 -10.64
N ILE A 2 6.29 26.70 -9.50
CA ILE A 2 6.01 27.88 -8.70
C ILE A 2 6.08 27.47 -7.21
N ALA A 3 6.98 28.09 -6.45
CA ALA A 3 7.04 28.01 -4.99
C ALA A 3 6.55 29.36 -4.46
N ALA A 4 5.45 29.37 -3.72
CA ALA A 4 5.00 30.55 -3.00
C ALA A 4 5.51 30.46 -1.56
N THR A 5 6.69 31.04 -1.35
CA THR A 5 7.28 31.34 -0.05
C THR A 5 6.48 32.45 0.63
N PHE A 6 5.79 32.14 1.72
CA PHE A 6 5.38 33.13 2.71
C PHE A 6 6.39 33.12 3.85
N PHE A 7 7.26 34.12 3.88
CA PHE A 7 8.00 34.52 5.07
C PHE A 7 7.67 36.00 5.31
N SER A 8 7.10 36.30 6.47
CA SER A 8 7.14 37.65 7.04
C SER A 8 7.72 37.54 8.46
N PRO A 9 8.66 38.41 8.84
CA PRO A 9 9.39 38.31 10.09
C PRO A 9 8.64 39.01 11.23
N SER A 10 8.79 38.48 12.44
CA SER A 10 8.41 39.14 13.70
C SER A 10 6.91 39.31 13.95
N GLY A 11 6.28 38.26 14.47
CA GLY A 11 4.95 38.36 15.07
C GLY A 11 4.55 37.04 15.71
N ILE A 12 4.52 36.99 17.03
CA ILE A 12 4.02 35.85 17.81
C ILE A 12 2.55 35.65 17.45
N LEU A 13 2.26 34.68 16.57
CA LEU A 13 0.92 34.26 16.21
C LEU A 13 0.46 33.21 17.22
N THR A 14 -0.37 33.63 18.16
CA THR A 14 -1.21 32.75 18.97
C THR A 14 -2.20 32.03 18.06
N LEU A 15 -1.82 30.84 17.58
CA LEU A 15 -2.67 29.99 16.76
C LEU A 15 -3.76 29.33 17.61
N HIS A 16 -5.01 29.60 17.24
CA HIS A 16 -6.22 29.02 17.82
C HIS A 16 -6.21 27.47 17.73
N PRO A 17 -6.58 26.73 18.80
CA PRO A 17 -6.38 25.28 18.93
C PRO A 17 -7.11 24.44 17.86
N LEU A 18 -8.09 25.00 17.16
CA LEU A 18 -8.73 24.31 16.03
C LEU A 18 -7.78 24.21 14.82
N LYS A 19 -7.07 25.28 14.42
CA LYS A 19 -6.25 25.25 13.19
C LYS A 19 -5.09 24.24 13.27
N LEU A 20 -4.52 24.05 14.46
CA LEU A 20 -3.46 23.06 14.69
C LEU A 20 -3.96 21.61 14.54
N ARG A 21 -5.21 21.36 14.94
CA ARG A 21 -5.87 20.04 14.84
C ARG A 21 -6.18 19.64 13.39
N TRP A 22 -6.48 20.63 12.53
CA TRP A 22 -6.74 20.43 11.10
C TRP A 22 -5.47 20.16 10.29
N VAL A 23 -4.36 20.86 10.60
CA VAL A 23 -3.07 20.61 9.93
C VAL A 23 -2.55 19.22 10.27
N CYS A 24 -2.70 18.75 11.51
CA CYS A 24 -2.37 17.38 11.89
C CYS A 24 -3.26 16.34 11.18
N ALA A 25 -4.58 16.57 11.06
CA ALA A 25 -5.47 15.63 10.37
C ALA A 25 -5.18 15.48 8.87
N LEU A 26 -4.81 16.59 8.20
CA LEU A 26 -4.35 16.55 6.80
C LEU A 26 -3.01 15.82 6.64
N ALA A 27 -2.06 16.06 7.56
CA ALA A 27 -0.76 15.41 7.56
C ALA A 27 -0.87 13.88 7.79
N LEU A 28 -1.75 13.45 8.70
CA LEU A 28 -2.04 12.02 8.96
C LEU A 28 -2.73 11.33 7.77
N SER A 29 -3.53 12.05 6.98
CA SER A 29 -4.18 11.52 5.78
C SER A 29 -3.18 11.35 4.62
N CYS A 30 -2.26 12.30 4.44
CA CYS A 30 -1.18 12.20 3.44
C CYS A 30 -0.17 11.07 3.76
N HIS A 31 0.11 10.80 5.03
CA HIS A 31 1.05 9.74 5.44
C HIS A 31 0.54 8.31 5.18
N ARG A 32 -0.78 8.10 5.08
CA ARG A 32 -1.36 6.79 4.75
C ARG A 32 -1.45 6.51 3.25
N ILE A 33 -1.60 7.55 2.43
CA ILE A 33 -1.82 7.42 0.99
C ILE A 33 -0.49 7.28 0.23
N PHE A 34 0.57 7.97 0.67
CA PHE A 34 1.88 7.96 0.01
C PHE A 34 2.55 6.58 -0.06
N PRO A 35 2.58 5.76 1.01
CA PRO A 35 3.20 4.43 0.95
C PRO A 35 2.47 3.48 -0.02
N TRP A 36 1.15 3.60 -0.15
CA TRP A 36 0.32 2.74 -1.01
C TRP A 36 0.51 3.03 -2.50
N ILE A 37 0.66 4.31 -2.86
CA ILE A 37 0.94 4.73 -4.24
C ILE A 37 2.36 4.33 -4.64
N VAL A 38 3.35 4.52 -3.75
CA VAL A 38 4.75 4.12 -4.01
C VAL A 38 4.88 2.60 -4.16
N TRP A 39 4.13 1.81 -3.38
CA TRP A 39 4.18 0.34 -3.49
C TRP A 39 3.45 -0.18 -4.74
N SER A 40 2.36 0.48 -5.18
CA SER A 40 1.68 0.14 -6.44
C SER A 40 2.52 0.44 -7.67
N VAL A 41 3.26 1.54 -7.68
CA VAL A 41 4.16 1.89 -8.80
C VAL A 41 5.40 0.98 -8.82
N ALA A 42 5.91 0.57 -7.65
CA ALA A 42 7.00 -0.40 -7.56
C ALA A 42 6.59 -1.82 -8.00
N GLY A 43 5.35 -2.23 -7.71
CA GLY A 43 4.81 -3.53 -8.15
C GLY A 43 4.57 -3.62 -9.66
N ALA A 44 4.22 -2.50 -10.31
CA ALA A 44 4.04 -2.45 -11.77
C ALA A 44 5.36 -2.46 -12.55
N ALA A 45 6.46 -1.96 -11.96
CA ALA A 45 7.78 -1.97 -12.59
C ALA A 45 8.46 -3.36 -12.54
N ALA A 46 8.13 -4.19 -11.55
CA ALA A 46 8.70 -5.54 -11.41
C ALA A 46 8.07 -6.59 -12.34
N ALA A 47 6.90 -6.33 -12.92
CA ALA A 47 6.16 -7.30 -13.75
C ALA A 47 6.44 -7.19 -15.27
N ALA A 48 7.36 -6.31 -15.70
CA ALA A 48 7.56 -6.00 -17.13
C ALA A 48 8.88 -6.53 -17.74
N VAL A 49 9.66 -7.34 -17.03
CA VAL A 49 10.89 -7.93 -17.57
C VAL A 49 10.91 -9.42 -17.28
N GLU A 50 10.37 -10.21 -18.21
CA GLU A 50 10.89 -11.53 -18.57
C GLU A 50 10.14 -12.02 -19.82
N ARG A 51 10.78 -11.86 -20.99
CA ARG A 51 10.42 -12.59 -22.22
C ARG A 51 11.33 -13.82 -22.33
N PRO A 52 10.86 -14.95 -22.88
CA PRO A 52 11.66 -16.16 -22.99
C PRO A 52 12.60 -16.07 -24.20
N ALA A 53 13.84 -15.64 -23.99
CA ALA A 53 14.91 -15.62 -25.00
C ALA A 53 15.93 -16.76 -24.78
N GLY A 54 15.48 -17.93 -24.30
CA GLY A 54 16.35 -19.00 -23.84
C GLY A 54 16.52 -20.21 -24.78
N LYS A 55 15.70 -20.37 -25.82
CA LYS A 55 15.71 -21.63 -26.63
C LYS A 55 16.27 -21.49 -28.06
N MET A 56 16.54 -20.28 -28.55
CA MET A 56 17.04 -20.08 -29.92
C MET A 56 18.55 -19.83 -30.00
N MET A 57 19.23 -19.64 -28.85
CA MET A 57 20.66 -19.32 -28.80
C MET A 57 21.56 -20.56 -28.63
N GLU A 58 20.97 -21.70 -28.22
CA GLU A 58 21.72 -22.94 -27.95
C GLU A 58 21.89 -23.80 -29.22
N GLU A 59 20.90 -23.82 -30.12
CA GLU A 59 20.99 -24.56 -31.40
C GLU A 59 21.97 -23.92 -32.41
N ILE A 60 22.17 -22.59 -32.36
CA ILE A 60 23.10 -21.88 -33.26
C ILE A 60 24.57 -22.11 -32.84
N SER A 61 24.83 -22.34 -31.55
CA SER A 61 26.19 -22.48 -31.00
C SER A 61 26.84 -23.82 -31.39
N ILE A 62 26.07 -24.90 -31.45
CA ILE A 62 26.58 -26.25 -31.73
C ILE A 62 26.97 -26.41 -33.20
N MET A 63 26.17 -25.87 -34.13
CA MET A 63 26.43 -25.97 -35.57
C MET A 63 27.68 -25.17 -35.99
N VAL A 64 27.86 -23.97 -35.44
CA VAL A 64 29.04 -23.13 -35.71
C VAL A 64 30.32 -23.74 -35.13
N ALA A 65 30.23 -24.42 -33.98
CA ALA A 65 31.36 -25.14 -33.40
C ALA A 65 31.76 -26.39 -34.21
N TYR A 66 30.79 -27.08 -34.82
CA TYR A 66 31.04 -28.26 -35.66
C TYR A 66 31.72 -27.88 -36.98
N ASP A 67 31.24 -26.83 -37.65
CA ASP A 67 31.83 -26.37 -38.92
C ASP A 67 33.27 -25.85 -38.77
N ALA A 68 33.58 -25.18 -37.65
CA ALA A 68 34.94 -24.71 -37.35
C ALA A 68 35.94 -25.86 -37.07
N HIS A 69 35.45 -26.95 -36.47
CA HIS A 69 36.27 -28.13 -36.17
C HIS A 69 36.57 -28.96 -37.43
N VAL A 70 35.59 -29.10 -38.34
CA VAL A 70 35.77 -29.80 -39.62
C VAL A 70 36.76 -29.07 -40.54
N PHE A 71 36.71 -27.73 -40.59
CA PHE A 71 37.64 -26.96 -41.41
C PHE A 71 39.09 -26.99 -40.89
N SER A 72 39.28 -27.06 -39.57
CA SER A 72 40.62 -27.12 -38.98
C SER A 72 41.29 -28.48 -39.22
N GLN A 73 40.55 -29.59 -39.12
CA GLN A 73 41.11 -30.94 -39.35
C GLN A 73 41.59 -31.16 -40.79
N LEU A 74 40.93 -30.56 -41.78
CA LEU A 74 41.31 -30.72 -43.19
C LEU A 74 42.62 -29.98 -43.54
N HIS A 75 42.94 -28.87 -42.87
CA HIS A 75 44.16 -28.10 -43.13
C HIS A 75 45.41 -28.75 -42.52
N ASP A 76 45.26 -29.45 -41.39
CA ASP A 76 46.38 -30.10 -40.70
C ASP A 76 46.82 -31.40 -41.40
N GLU A 77 45.89 -32.15 -42.00
CA GLU A 77 46.18 -33.40 -42.73
C GLU A 77 46.99 -33.14 -44.02
N ASP A 78 46.65 -32.11 -44.79
CA ASP A 78 47.37 -31.75 -46.02
C ASP A 78 48.78 -31.19 -45.72
N PHE A 79 48.93 -30.45 -44.62
CA PHE A 79 50.22 -29.91 -44.17
C PHE A 79 51.17 -31.03 -43.69
N LEU A 80 50.66 -31.97 -42.89
CA LEU A 80 51.44 -33.12 -42.41
C LEU A 80 51.85 -34.06 -43.55
N THR A 81 50.96 -34.27 -44.53
CA THR A 81 51.25 -35.10 -45.72
C THR A 81 52.37 -34.49 -46.56
N SER A 82 52.37 -33.17 -46.73
CA SER A 82 53.44 -32.44 -47.44
C SER A 82 54.78 -32.50 -46.69
N LEU A 83 54.77 -32.37 -45.37
CA LEU A 83 55.98 -32.39 -44.54
C LEU A 83 56.64 -33.79 -44.46
N VAL A 84 55.83 -34.86 -44.48
CA VAL A 84 56.30 -36.25 -44.55
C VAL A 84 56.95 -36.57 -45.91
N ALA A 85 56.47 -35.96 -46.99
CA ALA A 85 57.04 -36.15 -48.33
C ALA A 85 58.43 -35.51 -48.48
N ILE A 86 58.68 -34.39 -47.78
CA ILE A 86 59.92 -33.61 -47.89
C ILE A 86 61.02 -34.13 -46.95
N SER A 87 60.66 -34.79 -45.84
CA SER A 87 61.59 -35.12 -44.75
C SER A 87 62.25 -36.51 -44.82
N LYS A 88 61.89 -37.39 -45.77
CA LYS A 88 62.47 -38.74 -45.83
C LYS A 88 63.74 -38.83 -46.70
N PRO A 89 64.93 -39.08 -46.14
CA PRO A 89 66.09 -39.50 -46.92
C PRO A 89 65.82 -40.89 -47.52
N ARG A 90 65.84 -40.97 -48.85
CA ARG A 90 65.57 -42.19 -49.62
C ARG A 90 66.75 -43.15 -49.50
N SER A 91 66.81 -43.95 -48.43
CA SER A 91 67.67 -45.13 -48.39
C SER A 91 67.17 -46.11 -49.46
N MET A 92 67.87 -46.18 -50.59
CA MET A 92 67.54 -47.12 -51.65
C MET A 92 67.85 -48.54 -51.19
N VAL A 93 66.88 -49.18 -50.55
CA VAL A 93 66.84 -50.65 -50.44
C VAL A 93 66.84 -51.20 -51.87
N PRO A 94 67.71 -52.15 -52.24
CA PRO A 94 67.74 -52.74 -53.57
C PRO A 94 66.36 -53.30 -53.95
N THR A 95 65.62 -52.56 -54.77
CA THR A 95 64.21 -52.82 -55.13
C THR A 95 63.98 -54.20 -55.73
N LYS A 96 65.02 -54.78 -56.34
CA LYS A 96 64.97 -56.15 -56.88
C LYS A 96 64.91 -57.22 -55.78
N LYS A 97 65.63 -57.05 -54.67
CA LYS A 97 65.57 -57.96 -53.51
C LYS A 97 64.27 -57.75 -52.72
N LEU A 98 63.85 -56.50 -52.56
CA LEU A 98 62.59 -56.17 -51.89
C LEU A 98 61.39 -56.80 -52.62
N LYS A 99 61.30 -56.67 -53.95
CA LYS A 99 60.25 -57.31 -54.76
C LYS A 99 60.30 -58.84 -54.71
N LYS A 100 61.50 -59.42 -54.58
CA LYS A 100 61.66 -60.87 -54.40
C LYS A 100 61.14 -61.30 -53.03
N TYR A 101 61.53 -60.63 -51.95
CA TYR A 101 61.03 -60.91 -50.60
C TYR A 101 59.53 -60.65 -50.46
N GLU A 102 59.00 -59.62 -51.11
CA GLU A 102 57.57 -59.34 -51.16
C GLU A 102 56.81 -60.47 -51.86
N LYS A 103 57.31 -60.93 -53.02
CA LYS A 103 56.72 -62.10 -53.72
C LYS A 103 56.86 -63.40 -52.92
N GLU A 104 58.00 -63.64 -52.28
CA GLU A 104 58.21 -64.81 -51.43
C GLU A 104 57.33 -64.77 -50.18
N TYR A 105 57.14 -63.60 -49.60
CA TYR A 105 56.22 -63.38 -48.48
C TYR A 105 54.76 -63.59 -48.89
N GLN A 106 54.36 -63.06 -50.05
CA GLN A 106 53.04 -63.28 -50.64
C GLN A 106 52.81 -64.78 -50.93
N ALA A 107 53.74 -65.45 -51.60
CA ALA A 107 53.66 -66.87 -51.89
C ALA A 107 53.64 -67.74 -50.61
N MET A 108 54.39 -67.35 -49.59
CA MET A 108 54.36 -68.02 -48.28
C MET A 108 53.00 -67.83 -47.59
N ARG A 109 52.41 -66.63 -47.67
CA ARG A 109 51.07 -66.34 -47.11
C ARG A 109 49.97 -67.07 -47.87
N GLU A 110 50.05 -67.14 -49.20
CA GLU A 110 49.12 -67.88 -50.05
C GLU A 110 49.22 -69.39 -49.82
N SER A 111 50.43 -69.92 -49.70
CA SER A 111 50.67 -71.32 -49.35
C SER A 111 50.15 -71.66 -47.95
N GLN A 112 50.41 -70.81 -46.94
CA GLN A 112 49.85 -70.95 -45.59
C GLN A 112 48.32 -70.93 -45.60
N LEU A 113 47.70 -70.09 -46.45
CA LEU A 113 46.25 -70.00 -46.58
C LEU A 113 45.65 -71.21 -47.29
N GLN A 114 46.36 -71.80 -48.25
CA GLN A 114 45.98 -73.05 -48.93
C GLN A 114 46.19 -74.29 -48.05
N GLN A 115 47.09 -74.22 -47.08
CA GLN A 115 47.39 -75.30 -46.14
C GLN A 115 46.45 -75.29 -44.91
N GLU A 116 45.79 -74.16 -44.63
CA GLU A 116 44.79 -74.04 -43.57
C GLU A 116 43.52 -74.84 -43.94
N ASP A 117 43.03 -75.69 -43.04
CA ASP A 117 41.81 -76.47 -43.26
C ASP A 117 40.63 -75.51 -43.51
N PRO A 118 39.94 -75.60 -44.66
CA PRO A 118 38.74 -74.79 -44.94
C PRO A 118 37.73 -74.79 -43.78
N MET A 119 37.58 -75.91 -43.07
CA MET A 119 36.69 -76.01 -41.91
C MET A 119 37.13 -75.11 -40.75
N ASP A 120 38.42 -75.00 -40.48
CA ASP A 120 38.93 -74.19 -39.37
C ASP A 120 38.85 -72.69 -39.67
N ARG A 121 39.02 -72.29 -40.94
CA ARG A 121 38.72 -70.93 -41.38
C ARG A 121 37.25 -70.57 -41.16
N TYR A 122 36.33 -71.41 -41.61
CA TYR A 122 34.89 -71.17 -41.44
C TYR A 122 34.47 -71.14 -39.97
N LYS A 123 35.02 -72.01 -39.12
CA LYS A 123 34.75 -71.99 -37.67
C LYS A 123 35.21 -70.68 -37.03
N ARG A 124 36.39 -70.18 -37.40
CA ARG A 124 36.91 -68.91 -36.87
C ARG A 124 36.06 -67.72 -37.30
N GLU A 125 35.64 -67.71 -38.57
CA GLU A 125 34.80 -66.65 -39.09
C GLU A 125 33.39 -66.68 -38.47
N ASN A 126 32.80 -67.88 -38.34
CA ASN A 126 31.52 -68.03 -37.66
C ASN A 126 31.60 -67.56 -36.19
N ARG A 127 32.69 -67.87 -35.48
CA ARG A 127 32.92 -67.36 -34.13
C ARG A 127 32.97 -65.82 -34.10
N ARG A 128 33.69 -65.19 -35.03
CA ARG A 128 33.76 -63.72 -35.13
C ARG A 128 32.39 -63.10 -35.41
N LEU A 129 31.61 -63.70 -36.31
CA LEU A 129 30.27 -63.25 -36.63
C LEU A 129 29.32 -63.43 -35.43
N GLN A 130 29.45 -64.52 -34.68
CA GLN A 130 28.70 -64.74 -33.44
C GLN A 130 29.06 -63.70 -32.37
N GLU A 131 30.35 -63.43 -32.17
CA GLU A 131 30.82 -62.39 -31.24
C GLU A 131 30.32 -60.99 -31.65
N ALA A 132 30.33 -60.68 -32.94
CA ALA A 132 29.79 -59.42 -33.47
C ALA A 132 28.27 -59.32 -33.32
N SER A 133 27.52 -60.41 -33.57
CA SER A 133 26.06 -60.46 -33.37
C SER A 133 25.71 -60.21 -31.91
N MET A 134 26.39 -60.91 -30.99
CA MET A 134 26.16 -60.75 -29.55
C MET A 134 26.45 -59.31 -29.09
N ARG A 135 27.50 -58.67 -29.63
CA ARG A 135 27.78 -57.25 -29.34
C ARG A 135 26.69 -56.33 -29.86
N LEU A 136 26.24 -56.53 -31.10
CA LEU A 136 25.17 -55.70 -31.69
C LEU A 136 23.83 -55.90 -30.98
N GLU A 137 23.54 -57.12 -30.53
CA GLU A 137 22.37 -57.42 -29.69
C GLU A 137 22.45 -56.66 -28.36
N GLN A 138 23.61 -56.67 -27.69
CA GLN A 138 23.81 -55.90 -26.47
C GLN A 138 23.68 -54.38 -26.70
N GLU A 139 24.31 -53.84 -27.75
CA GLU A 139 24.18 -52.42 -28.09
C GLU A 139 22.72 -52.05 -28.42
N ASN A 140 21.97 -52.97 -29.05
CA ASN A 140 20.54 -52.77 -29.31
C ASN A 140 19.72 -52.74 -28.02
N ASP A 141 19.97 -53.67 -27.10
CA ASP A 141 19.30 -53.75 -25.79
C ASP A 141 19.61 -52.50 -24.95
N ASP A 142 20.86 -52.04 -24.93
CA ASP A 142 21.27 -50.82 -24.23
C ASP A 142 20.55 -49.59 -24.80
N LEU A 143 20.52 -49.44 -26.13
CA LEU A 143 19.79 -48.35 -26.79
C LEU A 143 18.28 -48.42 -26.53
N ALA A 144 17.69 -49.61 -26.52
CA ALA A 144 16.28 -49.79 -26.20
C ALA A 144 15.99 -49.39 -24.74
N HIS A 145 16.85 -49.76 -23.81
CA HIS A 145 16.76 -49.36 -22.41
C HIS A 145 16.91 -47.85 -22.21
N GLU A 146 17.89 -47.22 -22.84
CA GLU A 146 18.07 -45.76 -22.81
C GLU A 146 16.85 -45.03 -23.39
N LEU A 147 16.33 -45.49 -24.53
CA LEU A 147 15.15 -44.92 -25.17
C LEU A 147 13.92 -45.01 -24.26
N VAL A 148 13.68 -46.17 -23.64
CA VAL A 148 12.56 -46.35 -22.70
C VAL A 148 12.74 -45.46 -21.47
N THR A 149 13.95 -45.38 -20.92
CA THR A 149 14.26 -44.55 -19.74
C THR A 149 14.04 -43.08 -20.04
N SER A 150 14.60 -42.58 -21.15
CA SER A 150 14.42 -41.20 -21.60
C SER A 150 12.96 -40.88 -21.87
N LYS A 151 12.22 -41.79 -22.51
CA LYS A 151 10.78 -41.64 -22.77
C LYS A 151 9.94 -41.54 -21.50
N ILE A 152 10.27 -42.32 -20.46
CA ILE A 152 9.60 -42.24 -19.15
C ILE A 152 9.92 -40.89 -18.49
N ALA A 153 11.18 -40.47 -18.49
CA ALA A 153 11.59 -39.18 -17.93
C ALA A 153 10.86 -38.01 -18.60
N LEU A 154 10.83 -37.96 -19.92
CA LEU A 154 10.15 -36.90 -20.68
C LEU A 154 8.64 -36.85 -20.43
N ARG A 155 7.99 -38.00 -20.22
CA ARG A 155 6.57 -38.04 -19.85
C ARG A 155 6.34 -37.48 -18.45
N ASN A 156 7.18 -37.86 -17.49
CA ASN A 156 7.10 -37.32 -16.14
C ASN A 156 7.33 -35.79 -16.13
N ASP A 157 8.27 -35.30 -16.93
CA ASP A 157 8.53 -33.87 -17.07
C ASP A 157 7.36 -33.13 -17.73
N LEU A 158 6.71 -33.75 -18.72
CA LEU A 158 5.49 -33.23 -19.35
C LEU A 158 4.34 -33.16 -18.35
N ASP A 159 4.05 -34.26 -17.64
CA ASP A 159 3.01 -34.32 -16.61
C ASP A 159 3.25 -33.24 -15.54
N GLN A 160 4.49 -33.08 -15.09
CA GLN A 160 4.85 -32.05 -14.12
C GLN A 160 4.67 -30.62 -14.69
N ALA A 161 4.97 -30.41 -15.96
CA ALA A 161 4.76 -29.11 -16.61
C ALA A 161 3.26 -28.78 -16.75
N GLU A 162 2.43 -29.78 -17.07
CA GLU A 162 0.98 -29.66 -17.14
C GLU A 162 0.38 -29.33 -15.77
N ASP A 163 0.75 -30.07 -14.72
CA ASP A 163 0.32 -29.80 -13.34
C ASP A 163 0.68 -28.37 -12.89
N LYS A 164 1.91 -27.92 -13.21
CA LYS A 164 2.35 -26.54 -12.91
C LYS A 164 1.51 -25.51 -13.67
N ALA A 165 1.20 -25.75 -14.94
CA ALA A 165 0.37 -24.85 -15.73
C ALA A 165 -1.04 -24.73 -15.13
N ASP A 166 -1.62 -25.85 -14.68
CA ASP A 166 -2.93 -25.88 -14.02
C ASP A 166 -2.94 -25.14 -12.68
N VAL A 167 -1.89 -25.32 -11.87
CA VAL A 167 -1.72 -24.58 -10.60
C VAL A 167 -1.61 -23.07 -10.87
N LEU A 168 -0.73 -22.66 -11.80
CA LEU A 168 -0.56 -21.25 -12.16
C LEU A 168 -1.84 -20.64 -12.72
N ASN A 169 -2.61 -21.38 -13.52
CA ASN A 169 -3.88 -20.90 -14.05
C ASN A 169 -4.93 -20.69 -12.93
N LYS A 170 -4.99 -21.59 -11.94
CA LYS A 170 -5.85 -21.43 -10.75
C LYS A 170 -5.44 -20.22 -9.92
N GLU A 171 -4.14 -20.05 -9.65
CA GLU A 171 -3.61 -18.89 -8.90
C GLU A 171 -3.85 -17.57 -9.63
N LEU A 172 -3.71 -17.56 -10.95
CA LEU A 172 -4.02 -16.41 -11.80
C LEU A 172 -5.50 -16.04 -11.68
N LEU A 173 -6.40 -17.01 -11.74
CA LEU A 173 -7.84 -16.77 -11.58
C LEU A 173 -8.17 -16.19 -10.21
N LEU A 174 -7.64 -16.78 -9.13
CA LEU A 174 -7.83 -16.29 -7.76
C LEU A 174 -7.27 -14.88 -7.58
N THR A 175 -6.14 -14.57 -8.21
CA THR A 175 -5.54 -13.23 -8.15
C THR A 175 -6.35 -12.21 -8.93
N LYS A 176 -6.89 -12.57 -10.11
CA LYS A 176 -7.83 -11.73 -10.86
C LYS A 176 -9.10 -11.45 -10.06
N GLN A 177 -9.66 -12.46 -9.41
CA GLN A 177 -10.84 -12.29 -8.56
C GLN A 177 -10.57 -11.32 -7.41
N ARG A 178 -9.47 -11.51 -6.67
CA ARG A 178 -9.07 -10.58 -5.59
C ARG A 178 -8.82 -9.16 -6.08
N LEU A 179 -8.28 -9.00 -7.28
CA LEU A 179 -8.08 -7.68 -7.88
C LEU A 179 -9.43 -6.98 -8.10
N VAL A 180 -10.40 -7.67 -8.72
CA VAL A 180 -11.74 -7.12 -8.95
C VAL A 180 -12.42 -6.73 -7.63
N GLU A 181 -12.39 -7.62 -6.63
CA GLU A 181 -12.95 -7.32 -5.30
C GLU A 181 -12.30 -6.09 -4.66
N THR A 182 -10.98 -5.93 -4.81
CA THR A 182 -10.24 -4.78 -4.28
C THR A 182 -10.57 -3.49 -5.04
N GLU A 183 -10.73 -3.56 -6.37
CA GLU A 183 -11.11 -2.42 -7.20
C GLU A 183 -12.54 -1.96 -6.90
N GLU A 184 -13.47 -2.89 -6.68
CA GLU A 184 -14.84 -2.58 -6.28
C GLU A 184 -14.91 -1.92 -4.90
N GLU A 185 -14.17 -2.43 -3.91
CA GLU A 185 -14.09 -1.82 -2.58
C GLU A 185 -13.46 -0.42 -2.64
N LYS A 186 -12.41 -0.23 -3.45
CA LYS A 186 -11.84 1.09 -3.69
C LYS A 186 -12.87 2.05 -4.29
N ARG A 187 -13.62 1.62 -5.30
CA ARG A 187 -14.68 2.44 -5.91
C ARG A 187 -15.73 2.85 -4.87
N LYS A 188 -16.15 1.92 -4.02
CA LYS A 188 -17.10 2.21 -2.94
C LYS A 188 -16.54 3.23 -1.94
N GLN A 189 -15.28 3.09 -1.53
CA GLN A 189 -14.63 4.05 -0.62
C GLN A 189 -14.48 5.44 -1.25
N GLU A 190 -14.23 5.53 -2.56
CA GLU A 190 -14.19 6.79 -3.30
C GLU A 190 -15.58 7.45 -3.33
N GLU A 191 -16.65 6.68 -3.55
CA GLU A 191 -18.03 7.16 -3.50
C GLU A 191 -18.42 7.66 -2.10
N GLU A 192 -18.12 6.90 -1.04
CA GLU A 192 -18.34 7.31 0.35
C GLU A 192 -17.57 8.59 0.69
N THR A 193 -16.32 8.69 0.24
CA THR A 193 -15.49 9.90 0.42
C THR A 193 -16.08 11.09 -0.32
N ALA A 194 -16.59 10.90 -1.54
CA ALA A 194 -17.24 11.95 -2.31
C ALA A 194 -18.53 12.44 -1.63
N GLN A 195 -19.36 11.53 -1.13
CA GLN A 195 -20.56 11.86 -0.36
C GLN A 195 -20.22 12.63 0.91
N LEU A 196 -19.21 12.18 1.65
CA LEU A 196 -18.76 12.84 2.88
C LEU A 196 -18.25 14.27 2.59
N LYS A 197 -17.44 14.45 1.55
CA LYS A 197 -16.99 15.77 1.10
C LYS A 197 -18.16 16.69 0.76
N GLU A 198 -19.17 16.16 0.08
CA GLU A 198 -20.36 16.93 -0.29
C GLU A 198 -21.20 17.33 0.93
N VAL A 199 -21.37 16.43 1.90
CA VAL A 199 -22.03 16.76 3.18
C VAL A 199 -21.26 17.85 3.91
N PHE A 200 -19.93 17.72 4.03
CA PHE A 200 -19.10 18.75 4.67
C PHE A 200 -19.19 20.10 3.96
N ARG A 201 -19.16 20.11 2.62
CA ARG A 201 -19.33 21.33 1.82
C ARG A 201 -20.66 22.02 2.13
N LYS A 202 -21.76 21.28 2.11
CA LYS A 202 -23.09 21.82 2.44
C LYS A 202 -23.17 22.39 3.86
N GLN A 203 -22.55 21.72 4.84
CA GLN A 203 -22.56 22.21 6.22
C GLN A 203 -21.69 23.47 6.38
N LEU A 204 -20.56 23.54 5.67
CA LEU A 204 -19.73 24.73 5.63
C LEU A 204 -20.49 25.93 5.06
N GLU A 205 -21.15 25.74 3.91
CA GLU A 205 -21.95 26.80 3.27
C GLU A 205 -23.10 27.30 4.15
N LYS A 206 -23.78 26.40 4.87
CA LYS A 206 -24.81 26.78 5.85
C LYS A 206 -24.24 27.60 6.99
N ALA A 207 -23.12 27.17 7.57
CA ALA A 207 -22.47 27.91 8.66
C ALA A 207 -21.99 29.28 8.19
N GLU A 208 -21.39 29.38 7.00
CA GLU A 208 -20.99 30.65 6.40
C GLU A 208 -22.18 31.58 6.16
N TYR A 209 -23.31 31.04 5.71
CA TYR A 209 -24.55 31.81 5.52
C TYR A 209 -25.07 32.35 6.87
N GLU A 210 -25.14 31.53 7.91
CA GLU A 210 -25.58 31.97 9.24
C GLU A 210 -24.61 33.00 9.85
N ILE A 211 -23.30 32.85 9.63
CA ILE A 211 -22.31 33.88 10.05
C ILE A 211 -22.57 35.19 9.32
N LYS A 212 -22.82 35.16 8.00
CA LYS A 212 -23.13 36.38 7.24
C LYS A 212 -24.41 37.04 7.74
N LYS A 213 -25.46 36.26 7.98
CA LYS A 213 -26.75 36.73 8.52
C LYS A 213 -26.59 37.36 9.89
N THR A 214 -25.94 36.67 10.83
CA THR A 214 -25.69 37.20 12.18
C THR A 214 -24.81 38.45 12.16
N THR A 215 -23.80 38.49 11.29
CA THR A 215 -22.95 39.67 11.10
C THR A 215 -23.76 40.86 10.58
N ALA A 216 -24.66 40.66 9.62
CA ALA A 216 -25.54 41.70 9.10
C ALA A 216 -26.48 42.24 10.19
N ILE A 217 -27.12 41.34 10.95
CA ILE A 217 -27.98 41.72 12.10
C ILE A 217 -27.20 42.54 13.12
N ILE A 218 -25.97 42.13 13.45
CA ILE A 218 -25.10 42.87 14.39
C ILE A 218 -24.76 44.26 13.83
N ALA A 219 -24.49 44.38 12.54
CA ALA A 219 -24.19 45.66 11.90
C ALA A 219 -25.41 46.61 11.94
N GLU A 220 -26.60 46.11 11.61
CA GLU A 220 -27.86 46.86 11.70
C GLU A 220 -28.17 47.28 13.14
N TYR A 221 -28.01 46.37 14.11
CA TYR A 221 -28.18 46.70 15.52
C TYR A 221 -27.25 47.83 15.97
N LYS A 222 -25.96 47.75 15.63
CA LYS A 222 -24.99 48.82 15.92
C LYS A 222 -25.37 50.14 15.26
N GLN A 223 -25.88 50.09 14.04
CA GLN A 223 -26.36 51.28 13.32
C GLN A 223 -27.55 51.92 14.04
N ILE A 224 -28.54 51.13 14.49
CA ILE A 224 -29.68 51.63 15.26
C ILE A 224 -29.20 52.24 16.58
N CYS A 225 -28.31 51.58 17.32
CA CYS A 225 -27.74 52.12 18.55
C CYS A 225 -27.05 53.48 18.31
N SER A 226 -26.21 53.58 17.27
CA SER A 226 -25.56 54.84 16.91
C SER A 226 -26.57 55.93 16.56
N GLN A 227 -27.62 55.61 15.79
CA GLN A 227 -28.69 56.56 15.45
C GLN A 227 -29.45 57.04 16.69
N LEU A 228 -29.78 56.14 17.62
CA LEU A 228 -30.45 56.47 18.86
C LEU A 228 -29.57 57.35 19.75
N SER A 229 -28.28 57.04 19.90
CA SER A 229 -27.33 57.88 20.65
C SER A 229 -27.24 59.29 20.06
N THR A 230 -27.11 59.42 18.73
CA THR A 230 -27.08 60.74 18.08
C THR A 230 -28.40 61.51 18.24
N ARG A 231 -29.55 60.83 18.18
CA ARG A 231 -30.86 61.48 18.44
C ARG A 231 -30.99 61.96 19.88
N LEU A 232 -30.53 61.14 20.84
CA LEU A 232 -30.53 61.47 22.25
C LEU A 232 -29.64 62.68 22.54
N GLU A 233 -28.40 62.68 22.02
CA GLU A 233 -27.47 63.81 22.15
C GLU A 233 -28.06 65.10 21.57
N LYS A 234 -28.71 65.03 20.40
CA LYS A 234 -29.40 66.19 19.78
C LYS A 234 -30.54 66.70 20.64
N GLN A 235 -31.38 65.82 21.19
CA GLN A 235 -32.45 66.24 22.10
C GLN A 235 -31.92 66.83 23.40
N GLN A 236 -30.88 66.23 23.99
CA GLN A 236 -30.24 66.77 25.19
C GLN A 236 -29.63 68.15 24.93
N ALA A 237 -28.95 68.33 23.79
CA ALA A 237 -28.40 69.63 23.39
C ALA A 237 -29.50 70.68 23.18
N ALA A 238 -30.56 70.33 22.45
CA ALA A 238 -31.70 71.23 22.22
C ALA A 238 -32.41 71.61 23.53
N SER A 239 -32.71 70.63 24.39
CA SER A 239 -33.33 70.88 25.70
C SER A 239 -32.44 71.73 26.61
N LYS A 240 -31.12 71.51 26.59
CA LYS A 240 -30.15 72.33 27.32
C LYS A 240 -30.12 73.77 26.79
N GLU A 241 -30.16 73.96 25.47
CA GLU A 241 -30.22 75.28 24.84
C GLU A 241 -31.52 76.01 25.20
N GLU A 242 -32.67 75.34 25.08
CA GLU A 242 -33.96 75.89 25.50
C GLU A 242 -33.96 76.27 27.00
N LEU A 243 -33.38 75.42 27.85
CA LEU A 243 -33.24 75.69 29.28
C LEU A 243 -32.36 76.92 29.53
N GLU A 244 -31.23 77.06 28.84
CA GLU A 244 -30.37 78.25 28.94
C GLU A 244 -31.07 79.51 28.41
N VAL A 245 -31.90 79.42 27.37
CA VAL A 245 -32.75 80.53 26.91
C VAL A 245 -33.78 80.93 27.97
N VAL A 246 -34.49 79.96 28.55
CA VAL A 246 -35.47 80.21 29.63
C VAL A 246 -34.77 80.83 30.83
N LYS A 247 -33.64 80.28 31.23
CA LYS A 247 -32.80 80.80 32.31
C LYS A 247 -32.31 82.21 32.02
N GLY A 248 -31.84 82.50 30.80
CA GLY A 248 -31.47 83.85 30.37
C GLY A 248 -32.62 84.84 30.52
N LYS A 249 -33.84 84.45 30.10
CA LYS A 249 -35.05 85.27 30.29
C LYS A 249 -35.44 85.42 31.77
N MET A 250 -35.33 84.36 32.57
CA MET A 250 -35.62 84.36 34.01
C MET A 250 -34.68 85.32 34.76
N MET A 251 -33.38 85.26 34.46
CA MET A 251 -32.37 86.13 35.09
C MET A 251 -32.45 87.58 34.60
N ALA A 252 -33.05 87.86 33.44
CA ALA A 252 -33.34 89.22 32.97
C ALA A 252 -34.55 89.87 33.68
N CYS A 253 -35.35 89.09 34.40
CA CYS A 253 -36.48 89.59 35.19
C CYS A 253 -36.06 89.93 36.62
N LYS A 254 -36.29 91.18 37.04
CA LYS A 254 -35.88 91.70 38.36
C LYS A 254 -36.50 90.98 39.56
N HIS A 255 -37.71 90.44 39.43
CA HIS A 255 -38.40 89.74 40.53
C HIS A 255 -38.04 88.23 40.61
N CYS A 256 -37.73 87.60 39.48
CA CYS A 256 -37.43 86.18 39.41
C CYS A 256 -35.97 85.85 39.76
N SER A 257 -35.04 86.78 39.51
CA SER A 257 -33.61 86.59 39.80
C SER A 257 -33.29 86.46 41.30
N ASP A 258 -34.18 86.89 42.21
CA ASP A 258 -33.98 86.81 43.67
C ASP A 258 -34.53 85.51 44.28
N ILE A 259 -35.43 84.82 43.56
CA ILE A 259 -36.11 83.60 44.03
C ILE A 259 -35.37 82.33 43.58
N PHE A 260 -34.68 82.39 42.43
CA PHE A 260 -33.99 81.25 41.81
C PHE A 260 -32.47 81.48 41.77
N SER A 261 -31.69 80.42 41.99
CA SER A 261 -30.22 80.50 41.85
C SER A 261 -29.79 80.49 40.37
N LYS A 262 -28.51 80.82 40.11
CA LYS A 262 -27.87 80.71 38.78
C LYS A 262 -27.88 79.29 38.21
N GLU A 263 -28.34 78.28 38.96
CA GLU A 263 -28.43 76.88 38.57
C GLU A 263 -29.88 76.42 38.39
N GLY A 264 -30.87 77.31 38.57
CA GLY A 264 -32.30 77.03 38.33
C GLY A 264 -33.01 76.25 39.43
N ALA A 265 -32.37 75.99 40.57
CA ALA A 265 -32.97 75.23 41.67
C ALA A 265 -33.84 76.12 42.58
N LEU A 266 -35.02 75.60 42.91
CA LEU A 266 -35.97 76.16 43.88
C LEU A 266 -35.57 75.66 45.28
N LYS A 267 -35.38 76.57 46.24
CA LYS A 267 -35.12 76.17 47.64
C LYS A 267 -36.44 75.78 48.31
N VAL A 268 -36.72 74.47 48.47
CA VAL A 268 -37.43 73.79 49.61
C VAL A 268 -37.90 72.37 49.23
N ALA A 269 -38.04 71.54 50.28
CA ALA A 269 -38.01 70.09 50.43
C ALA A 269 -39.23 69.25 49.99
N ALA A 270 -38.98 67.94 49.96
CA ALA A 270 -39.76 66.80 49.44
C ALA A 270 -41.06 66.44 50.20
N ILE A 271 -42.00 65.78 49.49
CA ILE A 271 -43.10 64.99 50.07
C ILE A 271 -43.29 63.69 49.26
N SER A 272 -43.29 62.56 49.97
CA SER A 272 -43.56 61.19 49.49
C SER A 272 -45.06 60.91 49.27
N ARG A 273 -45.39 59.95 48.39
CA ARG A 273 -46.70 59.26 48.34
C ARG A 273 -46.51 57.76 48.15
N GLU A 274 -46.89 56.99 49.16
CA GLU A 274 -47.23 55.56 49.11
C GLU A 274 -48.75 55.46 48.86
N ASP A 275 -49.18 54.72 47.82
CA ASP A 275 -50.53 54.13 47.71
C ASP A 275 -50.65 53.26 46.44
N GLN A 276 -50.21 51.98 46.46
CA GLN A 276 -50.59 50.94 45.47
C GLN A 276 -50.45 49.53 46.09
N GLY A 277 -51.42 49.11 46.92
CA GLY A 277 -51.31 47.88 47.71
C GLY A 277 -52.04 46.65 47.20
N ILE A 278 -52.86 46.74 46.14
CA ILE A 278 -53.84 45.68 45.82
C ILE A 278 -53.60 45.02 44.44
N GLU A 279 -53.09 45.73 43.42
CA GLU A 279 -52.75 45.10 42.12
C GLU A 279 -51.40 44.34 42.12
N LEU A 280 -50.51 44.66 43.06
CA LEU A 280 -49.19 44.03 43.17
C LEU A 280 -49.24 42.56 43.61
N ASP A 281 -50.31 42.14 44.29
CA ASP A 281 -50.39 40.78 44.85
C ASP A 281 -50.74 39.74 43.76
N ASP A 282 -51.63 40.07 42.83
CA ASP A 282 -51.97 39.23 41.68
C ASP A 282 -50.80 39.11 40.69
N GLU A 283 -50.08 40.19 40.44
CA GLU A 283 -48.89 40.18 39.57
C GLU A 283 -47.74 39.39 40.20
N LYS A 284 -47.56 39.51 41.52
CA LYS A 284 -46.60 38.73 42.30
C LYS A 284 -46.93 37.24 42.29
N ASP A 285 -48.21 36.87 42.36
CA ASP A 285 -48.62 35.47 42.29
C ASP A 285 -48.50 34.88 40.88
N SER A 286 -48.74 35.69 39.83
CA SER A 286 -48.43 35.34 38.45
C SER A 286 -46.93 35.11 38.22
N LEU A 287 -46.07 36.00 38.73
CA LEU A 287 -44.61 35.86 38.65
C LEU A 287 -44.11 34.63 39.42
N LYS A 288 -44.66 34.33 40.61
CA LYS A 288 -44.34 33.08 41.34
C LYS A 288 -44.79 31.83 40.58
N LYS A 289 -45.88 31.90 39.80
CA LYS A 289 -46.33 30.79 38.96
C LYS A 289 -45.36 30.57 37.80
N GLN A 290 -44.99 31.63 37.08
CA GLN A 290 -43.99 31.57 36.01
C GLN A 290 -42.62 31.09 36.50
N LEU A 291 -42.21 31.51 37.70
CA LEU A 291 -40.96 31.03 38.31
C LEU A 291 -40.98 29.51 38.53
N ARG A 292 -42.08 28.97 39.08
CA ARG A 292 -42.25 27.53 39.29
C ARG A 292 -42.30 26.74 37.97
N GLU A 293 -42.90 27.31 36.94
CA GLU A 293 -42.97 26.69 35.61
C GLU A 293 -41.58 26.64 34.95
N MET A 294 -40.83 27.73 35.01
CA MET A 294 -39.43 27.76 34.56
C MET A 294 -38.52 26.82 35.37
N GLU A 295 -38.73 26.68 36.69
CA GLU A 295 -38.02 25.73 37.52
C GLU A 295 -38.32 24.27 37.12
N LEU A 296 -39.57 23.97 36.76
CA LEU A 296 -39.99 22.67 36.27
C LEU A 296 -39.35 22.35 34.91
N GLU A 297 -39.40 23.28 33.96
CA GLU A 297 -38.76 23.14 32.64
C GLU A 297 -37.24 22.97 32.77
N LEU A 298 -36.61 23.69 33.69
CA LEU A 298 -35.20 23.55 34.00
C LEU A 298 -34.88 22.17 34.57
N ALA A 299 -35.70 21.64 35.49
CA ALA A 299 -35.54 20.31 36.04
C ALA A 299 -35.70 19.22 34.96
N GLN A 300 -36.68 19.38 34.07
CA GLN A 300 -36.92 18.47 32.96
C GLN A 300 -35.78 18.48 31.94
N THR A 301 -35.25 19.67 31.60
CA THR A 301 -34.10 19.80 30.70
C THR A 301 -32.83 19.21 31.33
N LYS A 302 -32.63 19.40 32.64
CA LYS A 302 -31.52 18.78 33.37
C LYS A 302 -31.62 17.26 33.36
N LEU A 303 -32.81 16.70 33.51
CA LEU A 303 -33.04 15.26 33.42
C LEU A 303 -32.68 14.74 32.02
N GLN A 304 -33.18 15.37 30.95
CA GLN A 304 -32.84 14.98 29.58
C GLN A 304 -31.35 15.06 29.29
N LEU A 305 -30.66 16.08 29.84
CA LEU A 305 -29.21 16.19 29.70
C LEU A 305 -28.48 15.03 30.38
N VAL A 306 -28.92 14.61 31.57
CA VAL A 306 -28.34 13.46 32.28
C VAL A 306 -28.59 12.16 31.51
N GLU A 307 -29.81 11.94 31.02
CA GLU A 307 -30.16 10.77 30.20
C GLU A 307 -29.31 10.71 28.92
N ALA A 308 -29.17 11.83 28.22
CA ALA A 308 -28.32 11.93 27.03
C ALA A 308 -26.84 11.66 27.35
N LYS A 309 -26.33 12.19 28.47
CA LYS A 309 -24.95 11.92 28.92
C LYS A 309 -24.73 10.45 29.26
N CYS A 310 -25.65 9.83 29.99
CA CYS A 310 -25.58 8.39 30.29
C CYS A 310 -25.60 7.56 29.00
N LYS A 311 -26.42 7.95 28.01
CA LYS A 311 -26.47 7.25 26.73
C LYS A 311 -25.17 7.38 25.93
N ILE A 312 -24.56 8.56 25.92
CA ILE A 312 -23.25 8.78 25.30
C ILE A 312 -22.19 7.92 26.00
N GLN A 313 -22.16 7.91 27.33
CA GLN A 313 -21.19 7.15 28.10
C GLN A 313 -21.32 5.64 27.87
N GLU A 314 -22.55 5.13 27.76
CA GLU A 314 -22.82 3.73 27.38
C GLU A 314 -22.30 3.42 25.97
N LEU A 315 -22.58 4.28 24.98
CA LEU A 315 -22.09 4.10 23.62
C LEU A 315 -20.56 4.17 23.53
N GLU A 316 -19.92 5.03 24.32
CA GLU A 316 -18.47 5.11 24.42
C GLU A 316 -17.88 3.82 25.02
N HIS A 317 -18.54 3.25 26.02
CA HIS A 317 -18.15 1.97 26.60
C HIS A 317 -18.28 0.83 25.58
N GLN A 318 -19.41 0.75 24.86
CA GLN A 318 -19.62 -0.23 23.80
C GLN A 318 -18.59 -0.10 22.67
N ARG A 319 -18.28 1.14 22.24
CA ARG A 319 -17.20 1.39 21.28
C ARG A 319 -15.84 0.93 21.81
N GLY A 320 -15.55 1.19 23.08
CA GLY A 320 -14.33 0.74 23.74
C GLY A 320 -14.21 -0.78 23.80
N ALA A 321 -15.30 -1.48 24.13
CA ALA A 321 -15.37 -2.93 24.15
C ALA A 321 -15.13 -3.53 22.76
N LEU A 322 -15.86 -3.06 21.74
CA LEU A 322 -15.67 -3.49 20.35
C LEU A 322 -14.27 -3.21 19.83
N MET A 323 -13.67 -2.07 20.20
CA MET A 323 -12.30 -1.75 19.79
C MET A 323 -11.27 -2.66 20.46
N ASN A 324 -11.48 -3.02 21.73
CA ASN A 324 -10.65 -4.00 22.42
C ASN A 324 -10.80 -5.39 21.81
N GLU A 325 -12.01 -5.79 21.40
CA GLU A 325 -12.24 -7.05 20.69
C GLU A 325 -11.54 -7.09 19.32
N ILE A 326 -11.63 -6.01 18.54
CA ILE A 326 -10.91 -5.87 17.26
C ILE A 326 -9.39 -5.96 17.50
N GLN A 327 -8.88 -5.29 18.53
CA GLN A 327 -7.45 -5.32 18.86
C GLN A 327 -7.00 -6.70 19.37
N ALA A 328 -7.83 -7.39 20.16
CA ALA A 328 -7.58 -8.75 20.60
C ALA A 328 -7.63 -9.75 19.44
N ALA A 329 -8.61 -9.63 18.54
CA ALA A 329 -8.72 -10.42 17.32
C ALA A 329 -7.51 -10.18 16.41
N LYS A 330 -7.07 -8.93 16.25
CA LYS A 330 -5.87 -8.56 15.50
C LYS A 330 -4.61 -9.15 16.12
N ASN A 331 -4.43 -9.04 17.43
CA ASN A 331 -3.27 -9.60 18.12
C ASN A 331 -3.26 -11.14 18.10
N SER A 332 -4.44 -11.78 18.13
CA SER A 332 -4.61 -13.23 18.04
C SER A 332 -4.35 -13.76 16.63
N TRP A 333 -4.97 -13.17 15.60
CA TRP A 333 -4.76 -13.51 14.19
C TRP A 333 -3.32 -13.25 13.76
N PHE A 334 -2.77 -12.08 14.09
CA PHE A 334 -1.44 -11.67 13.65
C PHE A 334 -0.35 -12.50 14.32
N SER A 335 -0.49 -12.81 15.62
CA SER A 335 0.46 -13.68 16.32
C SER A 335 0.35 -15.15 15.87
N LYS A 336 -0.85 -15.66 15.59
CA LYS A 336 -1.02 -17.04 15.08
C LYS A 336 -0.50 -17.19 13.65
N THR A 337 -0.69 -16.20 12.80
CA THR A 337 -0.22 -16.24 11.40
C THR A 337 1.29 -16.02 11.30
N LEU A 338 1.86 -15.06 12.04
CA LEU A 338 3.31 -14.84 12.04
C LEU A 338 4.09 -16.00 12.66
N ASN A 339 3.59 -16.61 13.74
CA ASN A 339 4.26 -17.77 14.32
C ASN A 339 4.17 -19.00 13.40
N SER A 340 3.05 -19.20 12.68
CA SER A 340 2.92 -20.30 11.72
C SER A 340 3.79 -20.12 10.46
N ILE A 341 4.08 -18.88 10.04
CA ILE A 341 4.99 -18.60 8.92
C ILE A 341 6.46 -18.77 9.34
N LYS A 342 6.79 -18.44 10.59
CA LYS A 342 8.15 -18.58 11.12
C LYS A 342 8.58 -20.03 11.34
N THR A 343 7.65 -20.95 11.57
CA THR A 343 7.92 -22.40 11.54
C THR A 343 7.96 -22.99 10.13
N ALA A 344 7.31 -22.37 9.14
CA ALA A 344 7.34 -22.84 7.75
C ALA A 344 8.59 -22.40 6.96
N THR A 345 9.31 -21.35 7.41
CA THR A 345 10.51 -20.81 6.73
C THR A 345 11.79 -20.95 7.58
N GLY A 346 11.74 -21.74 8.66
CA GLY A 346 12.92 -22.06 9.46
C GLY A 346 13.62 -23.31 8.94
N THR A 347 14.65 -23.13 8.11
CA THR A 347 15.73 -24.11 7.96
C THR A 347 16.24 -24.49 9.35
N GLN A 348 15.93 -25.70 9.80
CA GLN A 348 16.66 -26.32 10.91
C GLN A 348 18.12 -26.50 10.48
N PRO A 349 19.10 -26.08 11.28
CA PRO A 349 20.41 -26.71 11.24
C PRO A 349 20.24 -28.15 11.72
N LEU A 350 20.71 -29.11 10.92
CA LEU A 350 20.84 -30.51 11.32
C LEU A 350 21.54 -30.61 12.68
N GLN A 351 20.88 -31.26 13.64
CA GLN A 351 21.58 -31.89 14.76
C GLN A 351 22.11 -33.26 14.31
N PRO A 352 23.35 -33.63 14.69
CA PRO A 352 23.92 -34.94 14.37
C PRO A 352 23.26 -36.06 15.19
N PRO A 353 23.33 -37.33 14.72
CA PRO A 353 22.51 -38.42 15.22
C PRO A 353 22.94 -38.84 16.63
N GLN A 354 21.99 -38.86 17.57
CA GLN A 354 22.17 -39.50 18.87
C GLN A 354 21.88 -41.00 18.78
N ALA A 355 22.85 -41.76 19.28
CA ALA A 355 22.86 -43.21 19.33
C ALA A 355 21.76 -43.77 20.24
N THR A 356 21.24 -44.91 19.79
CA THR A 356 20.39 -45.90 20.44
C THR A 356 20.84 -46.25 21.86
N GLN A 357 19.91 -46.23 22.82
CA GLN A 357 19.98 -47.05 24.04
C GLN A 357 18.60 -47.65 24.38
N PRO A 358 18.57 -48.85 25.02
CA PRO A 358 17.41 -49.75 25.02
C PRO A 358 16.43 -49.48 26.18
N PRO A 359 15.22 -50.08 26.17
CA PRO A 359 14.19 -49.78 27.14
C PRO A 359 14.49 -50.45 28.49
N LYS A 360 14.16 -49.76 29.59
CA LYS A 360 13.97 -50.38 30.89
C LYS A 360 12.52 -50.21 31.32
N GLU A 361 11.82 -51.34 31.41
CA GLU A 361 10.70 -51.53 32.30
C GLU A 361 11.15 -51.27 33.75
N SER A 362 10.28 -50.68 34.58
CA SER A 362 9.78 -51.31 35.82
C SER A 362 9.23 -50.27 36.82
N THR A 363 8.04 -50.62 37.33
CA THR A 363 7.31 -50.13 38.52
C THR A 363 6.38 -48.94 38.34
#